data_AF-A0A0T5ZBZ6-F1
#
_entry.id   AF-A0A0T5ZBZ6-F1
#
_cell.length_a   1.000
_cell.length_b   1.000
_cell.length_c   1.000
_cell.angle_alpha   90.00
_cell.angle_beta   90.00
_cell.angle_gamma   90.00
#
_symmetry.space_group_name_H-M   'P 1'
#
loop_
_entity.id
_entity.type
_entity.pdbx_description
1 polymer ?
#
loop_
_entity_poly.entity_id
_entity_poly.type
_entity_poly.pdbx_seq_one_letter_code
_entity_poly.pdbx_strand_id
1 'polypeptide(L)'
;MAMARTNLTLPVELIREVDDYAGPRGRSAYVAEAVRLRLKRDKLRRVLDETYGAATGQSQWMDADEAYRWVRSLREDRSRDDRLWDKDR
;
A
#
# COMPACT_ATOMS: atom_id res chain seq x y z
N MET A 1 14.36 -5.83 -11.99
CA MET A 1 13.89 -6.75 -10.91
C MET A 1 14.17 -8.17 -11.34
N ALA A 2 14.60 -9.03 -10.41
CA ALA A 2 14.71 -10.46 -10.70
C ALA A 2 13.31 -11.06 -10.92
N MET A 3 13.17 -11.94 -11.91
CA MET A 3 11.92 -12.65 -12.18
C MET A 3 12.02 -14.08 -11.70
N ALA A 4 10.97 -14.54 -11.01
CA ALA A 4 10.80 -15.95 -10.65
C ALA A 4 9.66 -16.55 -11.47
N ARG A 5 9.89 -17.73 -12.06
CA ARG A 5 8.82 -18.48 -12.74
C ARG A 5 7.99 -19.21 -11.70
N THR A 6 6.67 -18.99 -11.74
CA THR A 6 5.70 -19.66 -10.88
C THR A 6 4.61 -20.28 -11.75
N ASN A 7 4.27 -21.54 -11.51
CA ASN A 7 3.15 -22.19 -12.21
C ASN A 7 1.85 -21.89 -11.45
N LEU A 8 0.86 -21.32 -12.14
CA LEU A 8 -0.45 -20.98 -11.58
C LEU A 8 -1.53 -21.73 -12.34
N THR A 9 -2.45 -22.35 -11.61
CA THR A 9 -3.68 -22.92 -12.19
C THR A 9 -4.78 -21.88 -12.10
N LEU A 10 -5.38 -21.56 -13.23
CA LEU A 10 -6.48 -20.59 -13.35
C LEU A 10 -7.63 -21.21 -14.15
N PRO A 11 -8.88 -20.77 -13.93
CA PRO A 11 -10.00 -21.16 -14.78
C PRO A 11 -9.73 -20.88 -16.25
N VAL A 12 -10.15 -21.78 -17.13
CA VAL A 12 -9.89 -21.68 -18.57
C VAL A 12 -10.56 -20.44 -19.17
N GLU A 13 -11.76 -20.13 -18.69
CA GLU A 13 -12.56 -18.98 -19.09
C GLU A 13 -11.80 -17.68 -18.76
N LEU A 14 -11.22 -17.61 -17.56
CA LEU A 14 -10.43 -16.45 -17.15
C LEU A 14 -9.16 -16.29 -17.98
N ILE A 15 -8.49 -17.39 -18.34
CA ILE A 15 -7.31 -17.32 -19.22
C ILE A 15 -7.70 -16.76 -20.59
N ARG A 16 -8.85 -17.18 -21.14
CA ARG A 16 -9.36 -16.67 -22.43
C ARG A 16 -9.67 -15.17 -22.34
N GLU A 17 -10.35 -14.73 -21.29
CA GLU A 17 -10.62 -13.31 -21.08
C GLU A 17 -9.31 -12.50 -21.01
N VAL A 18 -8.31 -12.99 -20.28
CA VAL A 18 -6.99 -12.33 -20.22
C VAL A 18 -6.34 -12.28 -21.60
N ASP A 19 -6.47 -13.33 -22.42
CA ASP A 19 -5.94 -13.33 -23.78
C ASP A 19 -6.58 -12.28 -24.68
N ASP A 20 -7.89 -12.07 -24.54
CA ASP A 20 -8.62 -11.09 -25.35
C ASP A 20 -8.10 -9.66 -25.12
N TYR A 21 -7.66 -9.35 -23.90
CA TYR A 21 -7.12 -8.02 -23.55
C TYR A 21 -5.59 -7.93 -23.67
N ALA A 22 -4.86 -8.95 -23.21
CA ALA A 22 -3.40 -8.91 -23.11
C ALA A 22 -2.68 -9.56 -24.31
N GLY A 23 -3.41 -10.33 -25.11
CA GLY A 23 -2.87 -11.19 -26.15
C GLY A 23 -2.11 -12.42 -25.60
N PRO A 24 -1.76 -13.38 -26.47
CA PRO A 24 -1.23 -14.69 -26.06
C PRO A 24 0.10 -14.65 -25.27
N ARG A 25 0.89 -13.57 -25.41
CA ARG A 25 2.18 -13.38 -24.73
C ARG A 25 2.12 -12.39 -23.56
N GLY A 26 0.98 -11.72 -23.35
CA GLY A 26 0.81 -10.68 -22.34
C GLY A 26 0.32 -11.17 -20.99
N ARG A 27 -0.07 -12.45 -20.86
CA ARG A 27 -0.67 -13.02 -19.64
C ARG A 27 0.13 -12.75 -18.38
N SER A 28 1.44 -13.02 -18.39
CA SER A 28 2.28 -12.84 -17.20
C SER A 28 2.33 -11.38 -16.74
N ALA A 29 2.39 -10.44 -17.68
CA ALA A 29 2.38 -9.01 -17.36
C ALA A 29 1.02 -8.58 -16.82
N TYR A 30 -0.07 -9.05 -17.45
CA TYR A 30 -1.43 -8.78 -17.01
C TYR A 30 -1.69 -9.29 -15.58
N VAL A 31 -1.33 -10.54 -15.31
CA VAL A 31 -1.48 -11.17 -13.99
C VAL A 31 -0.62 -10.45 -12.95
N ALA A 32 0.64 -10.13 -13.27
CA ALA A 32 1.53 -9.41 -12.36
C ALA A 32 0.93 -8.06 -11.94
N GLU A 33 0.38 -7.31 -12.90
CA GLU A 33 -0.24 -6.02 -12.63
C GLU A 33 -1.54 -6.17 -11.80
N ALA A 34 -2.40 -7.14 -12.14
CA ALA A 34 -3.60 -7.42 -11.38
C ALA A 34 -3.29 -7.81 -9.91
N VAL A 35 -2.30 -8.68 -9.70
CA VAL A 35 -1.84 -9.08 -8.37
C VAL A 35 -1.25 -7.89 -7.61
N ARG A 36 -0.46 -7.03 -8.27
CA ARG A 36 0.09 -5.82 -7.66
C ARG A 36 -1.01 -4.87 -7.17
N LEU A 37 -2.03 -4.63 -7.99
CA LEU A 37 -3.18 -3.81 -7.64
C LEU A 37 -3.98 -4.41 -6.48
N ARG A 38 -4.19 -5.73 -6.48
CA ARG A 38 -4.89 -6.42 -5.40
C ARG A 38 -4.11 -6.35 -4.09
N LEU A 39 -2.81 -6.64 -4.11
CA LEU A 39 -1.95 -6.55 -2.94
C LEU A 39 -1.91 -5.14 -2.34
N LYS A 40 -1.93 -4.09 -3.17
CA LYS A 40 -2.02 -2.71 -2.68
C LYS A 40 -3.30 -2.50 -1.88
N ARG A 41 -4.44 -2.98 -2.38
CA ARG A 41 -5.74 -2.88 -1.68
C ARG A 41 -5.76 -3.70 -0.39
N ASP A 42 -5.24 -4.92 -0.41
CA ASP A 42 -5.23 -5.79 0.76
C ASP A 42 -4.33 -5.22 1.87
N LYS A 43 -3.17 -4.65 1.51
CA LYS A 43 -2.29 -3.93 2.46
C LYS A 43 -2.99 -2.72 3.08
N LEU A 44 -3.68 -1.92 2.28
CA LEU A 44 -4.44 -0.77 2.79
C LEU A 44 -5.53 -1.22 3.76
N ARG A 45 -6.33 -2.21 3.37
CA ARG A 45 -7.40 -2.75 4.22
C ARG A 45 -6.84 -3.23 5.55
N ARG A 46 -5.75 -4.01 5.53
CA ARG A 46 -5.09 -4.47 6.74
C ARG A 46 -4.70 -3.33 7.69
N VAL A 47 -4.10 -2.26 7.16
CA VAL A 47 -3.73 -1.09 7.98
C VAL A 47 -4.97 -0.41 8.56
N LEU A 48 -6.03 -0.23 7.76
CA LEU A 48 -7.29 0.36 8.25
C LEU A 48 -7.92 -0.48 9.37
N ASP A 49 -7.91 -1.80 9.23
CA ASP A 49 -8.43 -2.72 10.25
C ASP A 49 -7.56 -2.68 11.52
N GLU A 50 -6.23 -2.69 11.39
CA GLU A 50 -5.29 -2.63 12.52
C GLU A 50 -5.33 -1.28 13.25
N THR A 51 -5.62 -0.20 12.54
CA THR A 51 -5.72 1.17 13.09
C THR A 51 -7.14 1.57 13.44
N TYR A 52 -8.11 0.64 13.34
CA TYR A 52 -9.50 0.92 13.65
C TYR A 52 -9.64 1.40 15.09
N GLY A 53 -10.23 2.59 15.27
CA GLY A 53 -10.39 3.21 16.58
C GLY A 53 -9.14 3.90 17.13
N ALA A 54 -8.01 3.93 16.41
CA ALA A 54 -6.81 4.66 16.85
C ALA A 54 -7.04 6.18 16.98
N ALA A 55 -7.99 6.72 16.22
CA ALA A 55 -8.47 8.09 16.38
C ALA A 55 -9.61 8.13 17.42
N THR A 56 -9.28 8.06 18.72
CA THR A 56 -10.25 8.28 19.80
C THR A 56 -10.37 9.78 20.12
N GLY A 57 -11.57 10.35 20.07
CA GLY A 57 -11.85 11.74 20.47
C GLY A 57 -12.60 12.55 19.41
N GLN A 58 -12.78 13.86 19.64
CA GLN A 58 -13.21 14.77 18.58
C GLN A 58 -12.08 14.85 17.55
N SER A 59 -12.29 14.23 16.38
CA SER A 59 -11.41 14.44 15.24
C SER A 59 -11.48 15.93 14.87
N GLN A 60 -10.52 16.70 15.37
CA GLN A 60 -10.25 18.04 14.87
C GLN A 60 -9.53 17.82 13.55
N TRP A 61 -10.31 17.59 12.50
CA TRP A 61 -9.78 17.51 11.14
C TRP A 61 -9.03 18.81 10.88
N MET A 62 -7.71 18.70 10.73
CA MET A 62 -6.87 19.84 10.41
C MET A 62 -7.21 20.30 8.99
N ASP A 63 -7.31 21.62 8.80
CA ASP A 63 -7.27 22.14 7.43
C ASP A 63 -5.87 21.95 6.81
N ALA A 64 -5.74 22.24 5.52
CA ALA A 64 -4.48 22.04 4.80
C ALA A 64 -3.31 22.87 5.37
N ASP A 65 -3.59 24.10 5.84
CA ASP A 65 -2.57 25.00 6.38
C ASP A 65 -2.17 24.60 7.80
N GLU A 66 -3.12 24.15 8.61
CA GLU A 66 -2.89 23.55 9.93
C GLU A 66 -2.03 22.28 9.80
N ALA A 67 -2.39 21.38 8.89
CA ALA A 67 -1.61 20.17 8.60
C ALA A 67 -0.18 20.52 8.16
N TYR A 68 -0.01 21.53 7.29
CA TYR A 68 1.30 21.99 6.84
C TYR A 68 2.14 22.53 8.00
N ARG A 69 1.57 23.41 8.85
CA ARG A 69 2.26 23.96 10.03
C ARG A 69 2.71 22.86 11.00
N TRP A 70 1.85 21.87 11.25
CA TRP A 70 2.18 20.73 12.10
C TRP A 70 3.28 19.84 11.51
N VAL A 71 3.20 19.48 10.22
CA VAL A 71 4.28 18.71 9.57
C VAL A 71 5.61 19.47 9.59
N ARG A 72 5.57 20.79 9.41
CA ARG A 72 6.76 21.64 9.49
C ARG A 72 7.34 21.65 10.91
N SER A 73 6.53 21.83 11.95
CA SER A 73 7.01 21.80 13.34
C SER A 73 7.63 20.45 13.71
N LEU A 74 7.05 19.34 13.23
CA LEU A 74 7.63 17.99 13.42
C LEU A 74 9.01 17.81 12.75
N ARG A 75 9.33 18.58 11.71
CA ARG A 75 10.62 18.52 11.01
C ARG A 75 11.67 19.44 11.63
N GLU A 76 11.23 20.53 12.26
CA GLU A 76 12.10 21.52 12.91
C GLU A 76 12.49 21.09 14.35
N ASP A 77 11.74 20.17 14.96
CA ASP A 77 12.09 19.57 16.25
C ASP A 77 13.29 18.60 16.11
N ARG A 78 14.48 19.06 16.51
CA ARG A 78 15.74 18.29 16.47
C ARG A 78 15.73 17.05 17.36
N SER A 79 14.78 16.93 18.30
CA SER A 79 14.68 15.77 19.20
C SER A 79 13.96 14.56 18.59
N ARG A 80 13.48 14.68 17.33
CA ARG A 80 12.75 13.63 16.63
C ARG A 80 13.59 12.37 16.38
N ASP A 81 14.83 12.54 15.93
CA ASP A 81 15.65 11.37 15.56
C ASP A 81 16.07 10.56 16.80
N ASP A 82 16.27 11.21 17.95
CA ASP A 82 16.66 10.53 19.20
C ASP A 82 15.50 9.73 19.86
N ARG A 83 14.23 10.17 19.70
CA ARG A 83 13.07 9.50 20.32
C ARG A 83 12.42 8.42 19.46
N LEU A 84 12.51 8.55 18.13
CA LEU A 84 11.86 7.60 17.19
C LEU A 84 12.73 6.36 16.90
N TRP A 85 14.04 6.48 17.09
CA TRP A 85 15.05 5.44 16.83
C TRP A 85 15.89 5.10 18.05
N ASP A 86 15.30 5.15 19.25
CA ASP A 86 15.95 4.65 20.46
C ASP A 86 16.26 3.14 20.24
N LYS A 87 17.53 2.82 20.01
CA LYS A 87 18.01 1.51 19.53
C LYS A 87 18.23 0.49 20.65
N ASP A 88 17.82 0.79 21.87
CA ASP A 88 18.04 -0.04 23.07
C ASP A 88 16.74 -0.62 23.68
N ARG A 89 15.72 -0.93 22.87
CA ARG A 89 14.55 -1.73 23.30
C ARG A 89 14.28 -2.94 22.42
#